data_AF-A0A3M8QTX1-F1
#
_entry.id   AF-A0A3M8QTX1-F1
#
_cell.length_a   1.000
_cell.length_b   1.000
_cell.length_c   1.000
_cell.angle_alpha   90.00
_cell.angle_beta   90.00
_cell.angle_gamma   90.00
#
_symmetry.space_group_name_H-M   'P 1'
#
loop_
_entity.id
_entity.type
_entity.pdbx_description
1 polymer ?
#
loop_
_entity_poly.entity_id
_entity_poly.type
_entity_poly.pdbx_seq_one_letter_code
_entity_poly.pdbx_strand_id
1 'polypeptide(L)'
;MLVLYFLNTVLVVCIVLAAVFPKGARRVLEGLGLWPLVAAIDRRRFQKMLEILGTFLVVMALALIASILLGGHSSDWALPAGEAIFFGAALIIVARWSGKGPSDS
;
A
#
# COMPACT_ATOMS: atom_id res chain seq x y z
N MET A 1 17.11 13.92 -7.02
CA MET A 1 15.77 13.72 -7.64
C MET A 1 15.73 12.51 -8.56
N LEU A 2 16.54 12.43 -9.61
CA LEU A 2 16.49 11.34 -10.60
C LEU A 2 16.68 9.93 -10.01
N VAL A 3 17.60 9.76 -9.05
CA VAL A 3 17.84 8.48 -8.35
C VAL A 3 16.62 8.01 -7.54
N LEU A 4 15.92 8.95 -6.88
CA LEU A 4 14.71 8.63 -6.12
C LEU A 4 13.56 8.20 -7.02
N TYR A 5 13.37 8.87 -8.16
CA TYR A 5 12.38 8.46 -9.16
C TYR A 5 12.71 7.09 -9.75
N PHE A 6 13.97 6.84 -10.10
CA PHE A 6 14.40 5.55 -10.63
C PHE A 6 14.18 4.42 -9.61
N LEU A 7 14.60 4.61 -8.35
CA LEU A 7 14.36 3.66 -7.28
C LEU A 7 12.86 3.40 -7.09
N ASN A 8 12.04 4.46 -7.08
CA ASN A 8 10.60 4.33 -6.97
C ASN A 8 10.01 3.52 -8.12
N THR A 9 10.40 3.80 -9.37
CA THR A 9 9.96 3.04 -10.55
C THR A 9 10.35 1.56 -10.44
N VAL A 10 11.59 1.26 -10.06
CA VAL A 10 12.04 -0.13 -9.86
C VAL A 10 11.20 -0.82 -8.78
N LEU A 11 10.93 -0.14 -7.67
CA LEU A 11 10.16 -0.67 -6.56
C LEU A 11 8.70 -0.95 -6.97
N VAL A 12 8.07 -0.02 -7.68
CA VAL A 12 6.72 -0.20 -8.24
C VAL A 12 6.68 -1.37 -9.22
N VAL A 13 7.65 -1.47 -10.13
CA VAL A 13 7.73 -2.58 -11.10
C VAL A 13 7.89 -3.92 -10.37
N CYS A 14 8.75 -3.99 -9.36
CA CYS A 14 8.90 -5.20 -8.54
C CYS A 14 7.61 -5.59 -7.80
N ILE A 15 6.87 -4.61 -7.25
CA ILE A 15 5.59 -4.86 -6.59
C ILE A 15 4.56 -5.40 -7.60
N VAL A 16 4.44 -4.75 -8.76
CA VAL A 16 3.51 -5.17 -9.82
C VAL A 16 3.86 -6.57 -10.32
N LEU A 17 5.14 -6.86 -10.57
CA LEU A 17 5.60 -8.19 -10.97
C LEU A 17 5.31 -9.24 -9.89
N ALA A 18 5.49 -8.89 -8.61
CA ALA A 18 5.16 -9.80 -7.51
C ALA A 18 3.66 -10.08 -7.40
N ALA A 19 2.81 -9.08 -7.68
CA ALA A 19 1.36 -9.24 -7.73
C ALA A 19 0.90 -10.11 -8.91
N VAL A 20 1.49 -9.93 -10.10
CA VAL A 20 1.12 -10.67 -11.31
C VAL A 20 1.69 -12.09 -11.32
N PHE A 21 2.92 -12.28 -10.82
CA PHE A 21 3.63 -13.56 -10.81
C PHE A 21 4.05 -13.99 -9.39
N PRO A 22 3.09 -14.30 -8.49
CA PRO A 22 3.38 -14.58 -7.07
C PRO A 22 4.29 -15.79 -6.87
N LYS A 23 4.19 -16.82 -7.73
CA LYS A 23 5.08 -18.00 -7.71
C LYS A 23 6.53 -17.64 -8.11
N GLY A 24 6.70 -16.72 -9.05
CA GLY A 24 8.00 -16.23 -9.50
C GLY A 24 8.68 -15.40 -8.41
N ALA A 25 7.95 -14.46 -7.82
CA ALA A 25 8.44 -13.65 -6.71
C ALA A 25 8.85 -14.51 -5.50
N ARG A 26 8.06 -15.54 -5.17
CA ARG A 26 8.44 -16.52 -4.14
C ARG A 26 9.78 -17.20 -4.43
N ARG A 27 10.01 -17.69 -5.66
CA ARG A 27 11.29 -18.33 -6.03
C ARG A 27 12.47 -17.36 -5.92
N VAL A 28 12.29 -16.10 -6.33
CA VAL A 28 13.31 -15.07 -6.20
C VAL A 28 13.63 -14.80 -4.73
N LEU A 29 12.60 -14.68 -3.88
CA LEU A 29 12.77 -14.49 -2.43
C LEU A 29 13.40 -15.70 -1.74
N GLU A 30 13.06 -16.91 -2.17
CA GLU A 30 13.68 -18.15 -1.69
C GLU A 30 15.16 -18.21 -2.09
N GLY A 31 15.49 -17.86 -3.33
CA GLY A 31 16.87 -17.80 -3.82
C GLY A 31 17.72 -16.73 -3.12
N LEU A 32 17.10 -15.65 -2.62
CA LEU A 32 17.75 -14.61 -1.82
C LEU A 32 17.78 -14.93 -0.32
N GLY A 33 17.21 -16.06 0.12
CA GLY A 33 17.10 -16.41 1.55
C GLY A 33 16.16 -15.50 2.36
N LEU A 34 15.35 -14.68 1.69
CA LEU A 34 14.43 -13.72 2.30
C LEU A 34 13.05 -14.32 2.55
N TRP A 35 12.73 -15.46 1.91
CA TRP A 35 11.43 -16.11 2.08
C TRP A 35 11.08 -16.50 3.52
N PRO A 36 11.99 -17.02 4.36
CA PRO A 36 11.68 -17.32 5.77
C PRO A 36 11.24 -16.08 6.55
N LEU A 37 11.85 -14.92 6.28
CA LEU A 37 11.45 -13.64 6.88
C LEU A 37 10.04 -13.24 6.46
N VAL A 38 9.72 -13.33 5.16
CA VAL A 38 8.39 -13.00 4.63
C VAL A 38 7.33 -14.00 5.10
N ALA A 39 7.66 -15.28 5.18
CA ALA A 39 6.78 -16.33 5.65
C ALA A 39 6.51 -16.25 7.17
N ALA A 40 7.44 -15.71 7.94
CA ALA A 40 7.28 -15.44 9.37
C ALA A 40 6.40 -14.22 9.67
N ILE A 41 6.03 -13.41 8.66
CA ILE A 41 5.12 -12.29 8.84
C ILE A 41 3.73 -12.83 9.19
N ASP A 42 3.26 -12.52 10.40
CA ASP A 42 1.90 -12.80 10.82
C ASP A 42 0.91 -12.04 9.93
N ARG A 43 0.23 -12.78 9.05
CA ARG A 43 -0.73 -12.22 8.09
C ARG A 43 -1.83 -11.41 8.77
N ARG A 44 -2.29 -11.81 9.95
CA ARG A 44 -3.37 -11.09 10.66
C ARG A 44 -2.86 -9.74 11.17
N ARG A 45 -1.66 -9.71 11.74
CA ARG A 45 -1.03 -8.45 12.17
C ARG A 45 -0.73 -7.55 10.99
N PHE A 46 -0.24 -8.10 9.88
CA PHE A 46 0.04 -7.36 8.66
C PHE A 46 -1.24 -6.76 8.06
N GLN A 47 -2.32 -7.53 7.96
CA GLN A 47 -3.63 -7.02 7.50
C GLN A 47 -4.16 -5.91 8.40
N LYS A 48 -4.10 -6.09 9.73
CA LYS A 48 -4.51 -5.06 10.68
C LYS A 48 -3.67 -3.79 10.53
N MET A 49 -2.37 -3.93 10.30
CA MET A 49 -1.48 -2.80 10.05
C MET A 49 -1.84 -2.08 8.75
N LEU A 50 -2.13 -2.80 7.66
CA LEU A 50 -2.58 -2.20 6.40
C LEU A 50 -3.92 -1.46 6.57
N GLU A 51 -4.87 -2.01 7.33
CA GLU A 51 -6.15 -1.34 7.60
C GLU A 51 -5.96 -0.07 8.43
N ILE A 52 -5.11 -0.10 9.45
CA ILE A 52 -4.77 1.09 10.25
C ILE A 52 -4.08 2.15 9.38
N LEU A 53 -3.09 1.74 8.57
CA LEU A 53 -2.35 2.66 7.71
C LEU A 53 -3.27 3.28 6.65
N GLY A 54 -4.15 2.47 6.05
CA GLY A 54 -5.13 2.94 5.08
C GLY A 54 -6.14 3.91 5.70
N THR A 55 -6.65 3.59 6.89
CA THR A 55 -7.55 4.48 7.64
C THR A 55 -6.87 5.80 7.99
N PHE A 56 -5.62 5.74 8.45
CA PHE A 56 -4.83 6.93 8.77
C PHE A 56 -4.63 7.81 7.53
N LEU A 57 -4.28 7.23 6.39
CA LEU A 57 -4.14 7.95 5.11
C LEU A 57 -5.42 8.65 4.69
N VAL A 58 -6.57 7.97 4.79
CA VAL A 58 -7.88 8.57 4.47
C VAL A 58 -8.18 9.73 5.43
N VAL A 59 -7.99 9.55 6.73
CA VAL A 59 -8.24 10.62 7.73
C VAL A 59 -7.35 11.83 7.47
N MET A 60 -6.06 11.62 7.22
CA MET A 60 -5.12 12.70 6.89
C MET A 60 -5.52 13.44 5.62
N ALA A 61 -5.95 12.70 4.59
CA ALA A 61 -6.39 13.29 3.34
C ALA A 61 -7.67 14.11 3.51
N LEU A 62 -8.63 13.62 4.30
CA LEU A 62 -9.85 14.37 4.64
C LEU A 62 -9.52 15.64 5.44
N ALA A 63 -8.57 15.57 6.37
CA ALA A 63 -8.10 16.74 7.11
C ALA A 63 -7.43 17.77 6.17
N LEU A 64 -6.64 17.30 5.19
CA LEU A 64 -6.04 18.17 4.19
C LEU A 64 -7.09 18.84 3.29
N ILE A 65 -8.10 18.10 2.84
CA ILE A 65 -9.23 18.65 2.07
C ILE A 65 -9.98 19.70 2.87
N ALA A 66 -10.30 19.41 4.15
CA ALA A 66 -10.94 20.37 5.03
C ALA A 66 -10.08 21.64 5.20
N SER A 67 -8.75 21.49 5.32
CA SER A 67 -7.83 22.62 5.39
C SER A 67 -7.80 23.45 4.11
N ILE A 68 -7.85 22.83 2.92
CA ILE A 68 -7.95 23.52 1.63
C ILE A 68 -9.26 24.31 1.55
N LEU A 69 -10.39 23.73 1.95
CA LEU A 69 -11.70 24.39 1.95
C LEU A 69 -11.77 25.59 2.90
N LEU A 70 -11.04 25.53 4.01
CA LEU A 70 -10.92 26.63 4.97
C LEU A 70 -9.89 27.70 4.53
N GLY A 71 -9.27 27.55 3.35
CA GLY A 71 -8.27 28.47 2.82
C GLY A 71 -6.90 28.36 3.48
N GLY A 72 -6.65 27.30 4.27
CA GLY A 72 -5.37 27.06 4.94
C GLY A 72 -4.25 26.57 4.02
N HIS A 73 -4.60 26.03 2.85
CA HIS A 73 -3.66 25.49 1.86
C HIS A 73 -4.09 25.84 0.42
N SER A 74 -3.13 25.93 -0.50
CA SER A 74 -3.41 26.11 -1.95
C SER A 74 -4.23 24.94 -2.51
N SER A 75 -5.06 25.23 -3.52
CA SER A 75 -5.80 24.21 -4.28
C SER A 75 -4.90 23.16 -4.94
N ASP A 76 -3.61 23.45 -5.12
CA ASP A 76 -2.63 22.50 -5.67
C ASP A 76 -2.47 21.23 -4.81
N TRP A 77 -2.83 21.32 -3.52
CA TRP A 77 -2.81 20.19 -2.59
C TRP A 77 -4.00 19.23 -2.75
N ALA A 78 -4.98 19.56 -3.60
CA ALA A 78 -6.12 18.69 -3.87
C ALA A 78 -5.70 17.37 -4.54
N LEU A 79 -4.68 17.39 -5.41
CA LEU A 79 -4.19 16.19 -6.09
C LEU A 79 -3.48 15.23 -5.13
N PRO A 80 -2.51 15.67 -4.29
CA PRO A 80 -1.97 14.86 -3.19
C PRO A 80 -3.04 14.32 -2.24
N ALA A 81 -4.06 15.12 -1.90
CA ALA A 81 -5.17 14.66 -1.07
C ALA A 81 -5.97 13.54 -1.74
N GLY A 82 -6.28 13.68 -3.03
CA GLY A 82 -6.95 12.65 -3.81
C GLY A 82 -6.16 11.33 -3.88
N GLU A 83 -4.85 11.43 -4.12
CA GLU A 83 -3.95 10.26 -4.11
C GLU A 83 -3.93 9.58 -2.73
N ALA A 84 -3.85 10.35 -1.65
CA ALA A 84 -3.85 9.81 -0.30
C ALA A 84 -5.18 9.10 0.05
N ILE A 85 -6.33 9.62 -0.40
CA ILE A 85 -7.62 8.92 -0.28
C ILE A 85 -7.59 7.62 -1.08
N PHE A 86 -7.15 7.67 -2.34
CA PHE A 86 -7.12 6.50 -3.22
C PHE A 86 -6.25 5.38 -2.64
N PHE A 87 -5.01 5.68 -2.25
CA PHE A 87 -4.11 4.70 -1.66
C PHE A 87 -4.59 4.22 -0.29
N GLY A 88 -5.13 5.11 0.54
CA GLY A 88 -5.71 4.74 1.82
C GLY A 88 -6.86 3.75 1.68
N ALA A 89 -7.78 4.01 0.76
CA ALA A 89 -8.89 3.11 0.43
C ALA A 89 -8.40 1.77 -0.15
N ALA A 90 -7.42 1.80 -1.06
CA ALA A 90 -6.83 0.59 -1.62
C ALA A 90 -6.22 -0.31 -0.54
N LEU A 91 -5.51 0.26 0.44
CA LEU A 91 -4.94 -0.49 1.57
C LEU A 91 -6.01 -1.16 2.42
N ILE A 92 -7.11 -0.46 2.72
CA ILE A 92 -8.25 -1.01 3.47
C ILE A 92 -8.90 -2.16 2.69
N ILE A 93 -9.13 -1.99 1.39
CA ILE A 93 -9.71 -3.02 0.53
C ILE A 93 -8.80 -4.26 0.49
N VAL A 94 -7.50 -4.08 0.28
CA VAL A 94 -6.52 -5.17 0.24
C VAL A 94 -6.45 -5.89 1.59
N ALA A 95 -6.44 -5.16 2.71
CA ALA A 95 -6.46 -5.75 4.04
C ALA A 95 -7.69 -6.66 4.25
N ARG A 96 -8.86 -6.19 3.81
CA ARG A 96 -10.14 -6.91 3.94
C ARG A 96 -10.29 -8.08 2.98
N TRP A 97 -9.83 -7.94 1.74
CA TRP A 97 -9.85 -9.02 0.75
C TRP A 97 -8.84 -10.12 1.05
N SER A 98 -7.66 -9.78 1.55
CA SER A 98 -6.63 -10.77 1.94
C SER A 98 -7.06 -11.63 3.14
N GLY A 99 -7.99 -11.14 3.97
CA GLY A 99 -8.58 -11.88 5.10
C GLY A 99 -9.59 -12.96 4.67
N LYS A 100 -10.19 -12.83 3.48
CA LYS A 100 -11.03 -13.87 2.85
C LYS A 100 -10.14 -14.85 2.08
N GLY A 101 -9.36 -15.64 2.80
CA GLY A 101 -8.76 -16.84 2.22
C GLY A 101 -9.87 -17.84 1.80
N PRO A 102 -9.62 -18.71 0.80
CA PRO A 102 -10.57 -19.73 0.37
C PRO A 102 -10.82 -20.72 1.51
N SER A 103 -11.89 -20.49 2.27
CA SER A 103 -12.34 -21.35 3.36
C SER A 103 -13.85 -21.55 3.35
N ASP A 104 -14.54 -21.28 2.22
CA ASP A 104 -15.97 -21.51 2.06
C ASP A 104 -16.29 -22.08 0.65
N SER A 105 -15.60 -23.15 0.28
CA SER A 105 -16.00 -24.03 -0.85
C SER A 105 -15.65 -25.46 -0.53
#